data_AF-A0AAW1WW84-F1
#
_entry.id   AF-A0AAW1WW84-F1
#
_cell.length_a   1.000
_cell.length_b   1.000
_cell.length_c   1.000
_cell.angle_alpha   90.00
_cell.angle_beta   90.00
_cell.angle_gamma   90.00
#
_symmetry.space_group_name_H-M   'P 1'
#
loop_
_entity.id
_entity.type
_entity.pdbx_description
1 polymer ?
#
loop_
_entity_poly.entity_id
_entity_poly.type
_entity_poly.pdbx_seq_one_letter_code
_entity_poly.pdbx_strand_id
1 'polypeptide(L)'
;MGNQVSDHLEPWRDLHDKVVMVTGASSDLGREFCLDLAKAGCRIVAAARRVDRLRSICDEINQLATAPQRRAVAVELDISADGLVIQKSV
;
A
#
# COMPACT_ATOMS: atom_id res chain seq x y z
N MET A 1 14.81 -7.08 -32.54
CA MET A 1 14.54 -5.63 -32.52
C MET A 1 13.70 -5.36 -31.28
N GLY A 2 14.37 -5.15 -30.14
CA GLY A 2 13.74 -5.03 -28.82
C GLY A 2 13.42 -3.58 -28.49
N ASN A 3 12.13 -3.26 -28.54
CA ASN A 3 11.40 -2.16 -27.89
C ASN A 3 12.23 -1.03 -27.23
N GLN A 4 12.60 0.01 -28.00
CA GLN A 4 13.14 1.28 -27.48
C GLN A 4 12.22 2.00 -26.48
N VAL A 5 10.95 1.60 -26.38
CA VAL A 5 10.00 2.17 -25.40
C VAL A 5 10.43 1.83 -23.97
N SER A 6 11.01 0.64 -23.75
CA SER A 6 11.37 0.12 -22.45
C SER A 6 12.44 0.91 -21.68
N ASP A 7 13.28 1.66 -22.40
CA ASP A 7 14.39 2.47 -21.84
C ASP A 7 13.97 3.91 -21.52
N HIS A 8 12.75 4.31 -21.92
CA HIS A 8 12.19 5.65 -21.67
C HIS A 8 10.95 5.64 -20.76
N LEU A 9 10.50 4.46 -20.32
CA LEU A 9 9.46 4.39 -19.30
C LEU A 9 10.06 4.74 -17.94
N GLU A 10 9.37 5.64 -17.25
CA GLU A 10 9.70 6.17 -15.93
C GLU A 10 10.05 5.10 -14.88
N PRO A 11 10.69 5.46 -13.73
CA PRO A 11 11.25 4.52 -12.75
C PRO A 11 10.30 3.44 -12.19
N TRP A 12 9.00 3.50 -12.50
CA TRP A 12 7.94 2.61 -12.06
C TRP A 12 8.02 1.17 -12.59
N ARG A 13 8.96 0.84 -13.49
CA ARG A 13 9.22 -0.57 -13.87
C ARG A 13 9.80 -1.39 -12.72
N ASP A 14 10.48 -0.75 -11.78
CA ASP A 14 10.99 -1.38 -10.58
C ASP A 14 10.36 -0.73 -9.33
N LEU A 15 9.58 -1.53 -8.62
CA LEU A 15 8.87 -1.12 -7.42
C LEU A 15 9.56 -1.57 -6.13
N HIS A 16 10.73 -2.20 -6.23
CA HIS A 16 11.49 -2.62 -5.06
C HIS A 16 11.80 -1.43 -4.14
N ASP A 17 11.65 -1.67 -2.82
CA ASP A 17 11.88 -0.70 -1.75
C ASP A 17 11.06 0.60 -1.80
N LYS A 18 10.10 0.73 -2.73
CA LYS A 18 9.18 1.87 -2.75
C LYS A 18 8.22 1.82 -1.57
N VAL A 19 7.84 2.99 -1.05
CA VAL A 19 6.75 3.12 -0.07
C VAL A 19 5.49 3.50 -0.83
N VAL A 20 4.44 2.70 -0.71
CA VAL A 20 3.16 2.92 -1.40
C VAL A 20 2.03 3.03 -0.39
N MET A 21 1.28 4.12 -0.46
CA MET A 21 0.04 4.29 0.30
C MET A 21 -1.15 3.87 -0.55
N VAL A 22 -1.96 2.95 -0.04
CA VAL A 22 -3.18 2.49 -0.71
C VAL A 22 -4.39 2.95 0.09
N THR A 23 -5.20 3.82 -0.51
CA THR A 23 -6.49 4.25 0.06
C THR A 23 -7.59 3.28 -0.33
N GLY A 24 -8.56 3.03 0.56
CA GLY A 24 -9.57 2.00 0.34
C GLY A 24 -9.02 0.58 0.48
N ALA A 25 -7.90 0.40 1.20
CA ALA A 25 -7.20 -0.87 1.35
C ALA A 25 -7.98 -1.96 2.12
N SER A 26 -9.13 -1.63 2.69
CA SER A 26 -9.90 -2.54 3.55
C SER A 26 -10.73 -3.59 2.80
N SER A 27 -10.85 -3.54 1.48
CA SER A 27 -11.60 -4.53 0.69
C SER A 27 -11.20 -4.57 -0.78
N ASP A 28 -11.62 -5.65 -1.45
CA ASP A 28 -11.63 -5.79 -2.90
C ASP A 28 -10.28 -5.45 -3.55
N LEU A 29 -10.28 -4.57 -4.55
CA LEU A 29 -9.08 -4.16 -5.28
C LEU A 29 -8.02 -3.52 -4.37
N GLY A 30 -8.42 -2.72 -3.37
CA GLY A 30 -7.47 -2.09 -2.47
C GLY A 30 -6.70 -3.12 -1.64
N ARG A 31 -7.37 -4.21 -1.23
CA ARG A 31 -6.72 -5.33 -0.54
C ARG A 31 -5.75 -6.06 -1.47
N GLU A 32 -6.20 -6.43 -2.66
CA GLU A 32 -5.34 -7.17 -3.60
C GLU A 32 -4.13 -6.34 -4.05
N PHE A 33 -4.30 -5.04 -4.26
CA PHE A 33 -3.16 -4.14 -4.56
C PHE A 33 -2.12 -4.11 -3.45
N CYS A 34 -2.52 -4.02 -2.18
CA CYS A 34 -1.57 -4.08 -1.08
C CYS A 34 -0.76 -5.38 -1.08
N LEU A 35 -1.40 -6.52 -1.34
CA LEU A 35 -0.73 -7.81 -1.40
C LEU A 35 0.23 -7.90 -2.59
N ASP A 36 -0.20 -7.49 -3.77
CA ASP A 36 0.60 -7.60 -4.99
C ASP A 36 1.77 -6.60 -4.99
N LEU A 37 1.57 -5.37 -4.51
CA LEU A 37 2.64 -4.39 -4.31
C LEU A 37 3.65 -4.87 -3.27
N ALA A 38 3.18 -5.49 -2.17
CA ALA A 38 4.08 -6.08 -1.18
C ALA A 38 4.91 -7.23 -1.79
N LYS A 39 4.30 -8.12 -2.58
CA LYS A 39 5.02 -9.18 -3.31
C LYS A 39 6.04 -8.61 -4.29
N ALA A 40 5.75 -7.46 -4.91
CA ALA A 40 6.69 -6.72 -5.77
C ALA A 40 7.84 -6.03 -5.00
N GLY A 41 7.86 -6.11 -3.66
CA GLY A 41 8.93 -5.55 -2.83
C GLY A 41 8.65 -4.16 -2.25
N CYS A 42 7.41 -3.66 -2.38
CA CYS A 42 7.03 -2.40 -1.75
C CYS A 42 6.85 -2.54 -0.22
N ARG A 43 6.99 -1.40 0.47
CA ARG A 43 6.52 -1.17 1.82
C ARG A 43 5.15 -0.50 1.74
N ILE A 44 4.19 -0.97 2.52
CA ILE A 44 2.78 -0.62 2.35
C ILE A 44 2.27 0.23 3.52
N VAL A 45 1.57 1.31 3.19
CA VAL A 45 0.71 2.05 4.11
C VAL A 45 -0.74 1.77 3.70
N ALA A 46 -1.42 0.90 4.44
CA ALA A 46 -2.80 0.52 4.15
C ALA A 46 -3.75 1.50 4.86
N ALA A 47 -4.51 2.29 4.09
CA ALA A 47 -5.36 3.36 4.61
C ALA A 47 -6.84 3.15 4.27
N ALA A 48 -7.70 3.16 5.29
CA ALA A 48 -9.16 3.10 5.18
C ALA A 48 -9.81 3.39 6.54
N ARG A 49 -11.14 3.47 6.58
CA ARG A 49 -11.92 3.64 7.82
C ARG A 49 -11.97 2.39 8.71
N ARG A 50 -11.78 1.20 8.13
CA ARG A 50 -12.01 -0.09 8.82
C ARG A 50 -10.72 -0.70 9.34
N VAL A 51 -10.32 -0.29 10.54
CA VAL A 51 -9.01 -0.62 11.14
C VAL A 51 -8.81 -2.13 11.36
N ASP A 52 -9.86 -2.86 11.71
CA ASP A 52 -9.83 -4.33 11.89
C ASP A 52 -9.34 -5.02 10.61
N ARG A 53 -9.88 -4.62 9.45
CA ARG A 53 -9.49 -5.17 8.16
C ARG A 53 -8.10 -4.75 7.73
N LEU A 54 -7.70 -3.51 8.03
CA LEU A 54 -6.34 -3.02 7.76
C LEU A 54 -5.29 -3.78 8.57
N ARG A 55 -5.57 -4.10 9.84
CA ARG A 55 -4.68 -4.92 10.67
C ARG A 55 -4.53 -6.31 10.07
N SER A 56 -5.65 -6.95 9.72
CA SER A 56 -5.63 -8.29 9.11
C SER A 56 -4.74 -8.37 7.86
N ILE A 57 -4.83 -7.39 6.94
CA ILE A 57 -3.97 -7.39 5.75
C ILE A 57 -2.51 -7.02 6.07
N CYS A 58 -2.27 -6.11 7.02
CA CYS A 58 -0.91 -5.79 7.43
C CYS A 58 -0.21 -7.00 8.06
N ASP A 59 -0.93 -7.74 8.90
CA ASP A 59 -0.42 -8.97 9.52
C ASP A 59 -0.10 -10.03 8.45
N GLU A 60 -1.00 -10.22 7.48
CA GLU A 60 -0.78 -11.11 6.33
C GLU A 60 0.49 -10.73 5.56
N ILE A 61 0.66 -9.44 5.20
CA ILE A 61 1.84 -8.95 4.47
C ILE A 61 3.12 -9.14 5.29
N ASN A 62 3.07 -8.80 6.58
CA ASN A 62 4.22 -8.87 7.49
C ASN A 62 4.64 -10.33 7.79
N GLN A 63 3.75 -11.30 7.59
CA GLN A 63 4.03 -12.73 7.76
C GLN A 63 4.52 -13.43 6.46
N LEU A 64 4.52 -12.75 5.31
CA LEU A 64 5.02 -13.33 4.05
C LEU A 64 6.54 -13.61 4.14
N ALA A 65 6.91 -14.89 4.13
CA ALA A 65 8.28 -15.38 4.35
C ALA A 65 9.37 -14.94 3.33
N THR A 66 8.97 -14.29 2.23
CA THR A 66 9.84 -14.14 1.03
C THR A 66 10.74 -12.90 0.96
N ALA A 67 10.74 -11.95 1.91
CA ALA A 67 11.73 -10.86 1.88
C ALA A 67 11.94 -10.16 3.23
N PRO A 68 13.18 -9.79 3.61
CA PRO A 68 13.52 -9.19 4.90
C PRO A 68 13.09 -7.73 5.08
N GLN A 69 12.67 -7.03 4.02
CA GLN A 69 12.38 -5.58 4.06
C GLN A 69 10.90 -5.22 3.86
N ARG A 70 10.01 -6.20 3.71
CA ARG A 70 8.58 -5.94 3.61
C ARG A 70 8.02 -5.49 4.95
N ARG A 71 7.26 -4.39 4.91
CA ARG A 71 6.57 -3.83 6.07
C ARG A 71 5.25 -3.24 5.62
N ALA A 72 4.19 -3.59 6.33
CA ALA A 72 2.87 -2.99 6.20
C ALA A 72 2.44 -2.34 7.51
N VAL A 73 1.85 -1.15 7.41
CA VAL A 73 1.27 -0.41 8.54
C VAL A 73 -0.16 0.02 8.22
N ALA A 74 -1.04 -0.08 9.22
CA ALA A 74 -2.43 0.32 9.12
C ALA A 74 -2.60 1.79 9.51
N VAL A 75 -3.33 2.56 8.70
CA VAL A 75 -3.69 3.95 8.98
C VAL A 75 -5.20 4.10 8.89
N GLU A 76 -5.83 4.50 9.99
CA GLU A 76 -7.24 4.88 9.95
C GLU A 76 -7.38 6.19 9.16
N LEU A 77 -8.17 6.17 8.10
CA LEU A 77 -8.36 7.33 7.22
C LEU A 77 -9.78 7.36 6.65
N ASP A 78 -10.46 8.48 6.88
CA ASP A 78 -11.60 8.90 6.07
C ASP A 78 -11.15 9.95 5.05
N ILE A 79 -11.10 9.57 3.78
CA ILE A 79 -10.70 10.47 2.69
C ILE A 79 -11.71 11.60 2.45
N SER A 80 -12.94 11.46 2.95
CA SER A 80 -14.01 12.45 2.84
C SER A 80 -14.17 13.33 4.08
N ALA A 81 -13.29 13.19 5.08
CA ALA A 81 -13.30 14.03 6.26
C ALA A 81 -13.13 15.51 5.91
N ASP A 82 -13.92 16.36 6.56
CA ASP A 82 -13.80 17.81 6.44
C ASP A 82 -12.67 18.36 7.33
N GLY A 83 -12.38 19.66 7.18
CA GLY A 83 -11.32 20.33 7.94
C GLY A 83 -11.52 20.30 9.46
N LEU A 84 -12.76 20.26 9.95
CA LEU A 84 -13.04 20.23 11.39
C LEU A 84 -12.76 18.84 11.97
N VAL A 85 -13.06 17.78 11.23
CA VAL A 85 -12.71 16.40 11.60
C VAL A 85 -11.18 16.25 11.62
N ILE A 86 -10.48 16.74 10.60
CA ILE A 86 -9.02 16.65 10.50
C ILE A 86 -8.34 17.37 11.68
N GLN A 87 -8.80 18.58 12.03
CA GLN A 87 -8.24 19.35 13.15
C GLN A 87 -8.37 18.66 14.51
N LYS A 88 -9.34 17.76 14.70
CA LYS A 88 -9.50 16.99 15.95
C LYS A 88 -8.59 15.77 16.02
N SER A 89 -7.92 15.40 14.93
CA SER A 89 -7.12 14.17 14.81
C SER A 89 -5.61 14.40 15.00
N VAL A 90 -5.18 15.65 15.21
CA VAL A 90 -3.79 16.08 15.49
C VAL A 90 -3.68 16.67 16.88
#